data_AF-A0A964N7F3-F1
#
_entry.id   AF-A0A964N7F3-F1
#
_cell.length_a   1.000
_cell.length_b   1.000
_cell.length_c   1.000
_cell.angle_alpha   90.00
_cell.angle_beta   90.00
_cell.angle_gamma   90.00
#
_symmetry.space_group_name_H-M   'P 1'
#
loop_
_entity.id
_entity.type
_entity.pdbx_description
1 polymer ?
#
loop_
_entity_poly.entity_id
_entity_poly.type
_entity_poly.pdbx_seq_one_letter_code
_entity_poly.pdbx_strand_id
1 'polypeptide(L)'
;MRLVDQWRTMADGFPTDWEQARLTLTPDQPGDLARVGQVLGSINAGKVGASLVFEVESSAGPQSQQTALRLFGLLDRDRIWCHLEQSNVRTRVATAPEDAGNASRQTGSVAGSWDAALAPLPSDWTDLLCELAIDSSTLLDRTALLCAPLNPTRSGSRLVFTFRCSGRSGYGASPSMARRCFERLDDEGIVGAACVLRVLSDTDNVDTQGPVWLVGGKTL
;
A
#
# COMPACT_ATOMS: atom_id res chain seq x y z
N MET A 1 -19.07 -14.14 -20.22
CA MET A 1 -18.57 -12.88 -20.82
C MET A 1 -17.06 -13.00 -20.95
N ARG A 2 -16.45 -12.60 -22.07
CA ARG A 2 -14.98 -12.65 -22.23
C ARG A 2 -14.31 -11.73 -21.21
N LEU A 3 -13.16 -12.11 -20.66
CA LEU A 3 -12.43 -11.35 -19.66
C LEU A 3 -12.06 -9.95 -20.15
N VAL A 4 -11.70 -9.81 -21.43
CA VAL A 4 -11.45 -8.50 -22.04
C VAL A 4 -12.69 -7.59 -21.98
N ASP A 5 -13.88 -8.16 -22.16
CA ASP A 5 -15.13 -7.40 -22.09
C ASP A 5 -15.49 -7.08 -20.63
N GLN A 6 -15.28 -8.01 -19.69
CA GLN A 6 -15.44 -7.75 -18.25
C GLN A 6 -14.55 -6.59 -17.79
N TRP A 7 -13.28 -6.60 -18.19
CA TRP A 7 -12.34 -5.53 -17.87
C TRP A 7 -12.77 -4.19 -18.45
N ARG A 8 -13.19 -4.13 -19.73
CA ARG A 8 -13.64 -2.88 -20.35
C ARG A 8 -14.83 -2.30 -19.62
N THR A 9 -15.84 -3.12 -19.33
CA THR A 9 -17.02 -2.69 -18.57
C THR A 9 -16.66 -2.17 -17.18
N MET A 10 -15.69 -2.78 -16.50
CA MET A 10 -15.21 -2.27 -15.20
C MET A 10 -14.43 -0.97 -15.35
N ALA A 11 -13.48 -0.90 -16.29
CA ALA A 11 -12.62 0.25 -16.50
C ALA A 11 -13.39 1.48 -16.98
N ASP A 12 -14.48 1.29 -17.74
CA ASP A 12 -15.39 2.38 -18.11
C ASP A 12 -16.06 3.05 -16.89
N GLY A 13 -16.15 2.33 -15.77
CA GLY A 13 -16.64 2.85 -14.50
C GLY A 13 -15.57 3.45 -13.59
N PHE A 14 -14.28 3.38 -13.96
CA PHE A 14 -13.22 3.95 -13.13
C PHE A 14 -13.16 5.48 -13.26
N PRO A 15 -12.77 6.19 -12.18
CA PRO A 15 -12.50 7.62 -12.26
C PRO A 15 -11.43 7.93 -13.32
N THR A 16 -11.53 9.04 -14.05
CA THR A 16 -10.58 9.39 -15.13
C THR A 16 -9.13 9.53 -14.69
N ASP A 17 -8.90 9.74 -13.40
CA ASP A 17 -7.61 9.88 -12.75
C ASP A 17 -7.15 8.59 -12.04
N TRP A 18 -7.76 7.43 -12.32
CA TRP A 18 -7.36 6.18 -11.68
C TRP A 18 -5.88 5.83 -11.93
N GLU A 19 -5.18 5.32 -10.91
CA GLU A 19 -3.78 4.89 -11.01
C GLU A 19 -3.63 3.39 -10.96
N GLN A 20 -4.41 2.76 -10.07
CA GLN A 20 -4.23 1.35 -9.77
C GLN A 20 -5.57 0.72 -9.40
N ALA A 21 -5.84 -0.46 -9.94
CA ALA A 21 -7.00 -1.27 -9.60
C ALA A 21 -6.54 -2.63 -9.08
N ARG A 22 -7.04 -3.04 -7.92
CA ARG A 22 -6.83 -4.38 -7.37
C ARG A 22 -7.97 -5.28 -7.81
N LEU A 23 -7.59 -6.36 -8.49
CA LEU A 23 -8.51 -7.31 -9.09
C LEU A 23 -8.38 -8.69 -8.47
N THR A 24 -9.50 -9.37 -8.38
CA THR A 24 -9.60 -10.79 -8.07
C THR A 24 -10.12 -11.49 -9.32
N LEU A 25 -9.45 -12.56 -9.75
CA LEU A 25 -9.86 -13.38 -10.87
C LEU A 25 -10.08 -14.80 -10.38
N THR A 26 -11.28 -15.31 -10.63
CA THR A 26 -11.71 -16.66 -10.23
C THR A 26 -12.03 -17.46 -11.48
N PRO A 27 -11.31 -18.56 -11.78
CA PRO A 27 -11.67 -19.44 -12.88
C PRO A 27 -13.00 -20.15 -12.60
N ASP A 28 -13.85 -20.32 -13.62
CA ASP A 28 -15.14 -21.02 -13.49
C ASP A 28 -14.92 -22.51 -13.15
N GLN A 29 -13.82 -23.08 -13.63
CA GLN A 29 -13.40 -24.45 -13.35
C GLN A 29 -12.18 -24.43 -12.40
N PRO A 30 -12.29 -25.02 -11.19
CA PRO A 30 -11.18 -25.01 -10.22
C PRO A 30 -9.86 -25.59 -10.76
N GLY A 31 -9.93 -26.54 -11.71
CA GLY A 31 -8.77 -27.15 -12.34
C GLY A 31 -7.93 -26.19 -13.19
N ASP A 32 -8.51 -25.08 -13.65
CA ASP A 32 -7.82 -24.13 -14.52
C ASP A 32 -6.92 -23.15 -13.75
N LEU A 33 -7.03 -23.09 -12.41
CA LEU A 33 -6.33 -22.11 -11.58
C LEU A 33 -4.81 -22.11 -11.80
N ALA A 34 -4.20 -23.28 -11.93
CA ALA A 34 -2.76 -23.39 -12.18
C ALA A 34 -2.36 -22.81 -13.55
N ARG A 35 -3.16 -23.08 -14.58
CA ARG A 35 -2.94 -22.59 -15.94
C ARG A 35 -3.15 -21.07 -16.03
N VAL A 36 -4.20 -20.57 -15.38
CA VAL A 36 -4.43 -19.12 -15.28
C VAL A 36 -3.27 -18.43 -14.56
N GLY A 37 -2.77 -19.03 -13.46
CA GLY A 37 -1.60 -18.52 -12.74
C GLY A 37 -0.34 -18.45 -13.60
N GLN A 38 -0.12 -19.43 -14.48
CA GLN A 38 1.01 -19.41 -15.43
C GLN A 38 0.90 -18.25 -16.43
N VAL A 39 -0.31 -17.99 -16.95
CA VAL A 39 -0.53 -16.86 -17.87
C VAL A 39 -0.35 -15.52 -17.15
N LEU A 40 -0.82 -15.40 -15.92
CA LEU A 40 -0.73 -14.17 -15.12
C LEU A 40 0.59 -13.99 -14.35
N GLY A 41 1.57 -14.88 -14.54
CA GLY A 41 2.83 -14.84 -13.82
C GLY A 41 3.60 -13.52 -13.99
N SER A 42 3.53 -12.90 -15.17
CA SER A 42 4.26 -11.66 -15.47
C SER A 42 3.74 -10.42 -14.74
N ILE A 43 2.52 -10.48 -14.18
CA ILE A 43 1.93 -9.38 -13.40
C ILE A 43 1.95 -9.66 -11.90
N ASN A 44 2.74 -10.65 -11.45
CA ASN A 44 2.88 -11.07 -10.06
C ASN A 44 1.53 -11.42 -9.40
N ALA A 45 0.67 -12.15 -10.10
CA ALA A 45 -0.60 -12.59 -9.53
C ALA A 45 -0.39 -13.57 -8.37
N GLY A 46 -0.88 -13.20 -7.19
CA GLY A 46 -0.83 -14.03 -5.99
C GLY A 46 -2.05 -14.94 -5.88
N LYS A 47 -1.86 -16.17 -5.42
CA LYS A 47 -2.97 -17.11 -5.18
C LYS A 47 -3.60 -16.88 -3.81
N VAL A 48 -4.92 -16.74 -3.77
CA VAL A 48 -5.72 -16.65 -2.55
C VAL A 48 -6.89 -17.62 -2.68
N GLY A 49 -6.83 -18.75 -1.97
CA GLY A 49 -7.84 -19.81 -2.08
C GLY A 49 -7.98 -20.34 -3.51
N ALA A 50 -9.17 -20.19 -4.08
CA ALA A 50 -9.52 -20.61 -5.46
C ALA A 50 -9.37 -19.48 -6.49
N SER A 51 -8.80 -18.33 -6.10
CA SER A 51 -8.71 -17.14 -6.95
C SER A 51 -7.27 -16.63 -7.03
N LEU A 52 -7.04 -15.75 -8.00
CA LEU A 52 -5.80 -15.00 -8.16
C LEU A 52 -6.07 -13.53 -7.90
N VAL A 53 -5.18 -12.88 -7.16
CA VAL A 53 -5.26 -11.47 -6.83
C VAL A 53 -4.04 -10.75 -7.38
N PHE A 54 -4.27 -9.65 -8.07
CA PHE A 54 -3.22 -8.86 -8.71
C PHE A 54 -3.62 -7.40 -8.85
N GLU A 55 -2.66 -6.57 -9.22
CA GLU A 55 -2.84 -5.15 -9.43
C GLU A 55 -2.64 -4.81 -10.90
N VAL A 56 -3.47 -3.89 -11.39
CA VAL A 56 -3.37 -3.32 -12.73
C VAL A 56 -3.20 -1.82 -12.59
N GLU A 57 -2.22 -1.26 -13.30
CA GLU A 57 -1.90 0.15 -13.28
C GLU A 57 -2.38 0.85 -14.56
N SER A 58 -2.80 2.10 -14.46
CA SER A 58 -3.15 2.92 -15.63
C SER A 58 -1.91 3.36 -16.41
N SER A 59 -0.77 3.44 -15.73
CA SER A 59 0.51 3.85 -16.31
C SER A 59 1.26 2.69 -16.99
N ALA A 60 2.25 3.03 -17.82
CA ALA A 60 3.06 2.05 -18.52
C ALA A 60 3.96 1.27 -17.54
N GLY A 61 4.02 -0.05 -17.70
CA GLY A 61 4.80 -0.92 -16.84
C GLY A 61 4.41 -2.40 -16.97
N PRO A 62 5.09 -3.29 -16.24
CA PRO A 62 4.80 -4.72 -16.24
C PRO A 62 3.36 -5.03 -15.85
N GLN A 63 2.79 -4.27 -14.91
CA GLN A 63 1.41 -4.39 -14.42
C GLN A 63 0.42 -3.44 -15.13
N SER A 64 0.80 -2.85 -16.27
CA SER A 64 -0.07 -1.90 -16.97
C SER A 64 -1.37 -2.54 -17.47
N GLN A 65 -2.42 -1.72 -17.63
CA GLN A 65 -3.67 -2.10 -18.29
C GLN A 65 -3.44 -2.78 -19.64
N GLN A 66 -2.46 -2.31 -20.42
CA GLN A 66 -2.17 -2.89 -21.73
C GLN A 66 -1.62 -4.32 -21.60
N THR A 67 -0.78 -4.59 -20.60
CA THR A 67 -0.33 -5.95 -20.29
C THR A 67 -1.50 -6.82 -19.82
N ALA A 68 -2.34 -6.31 -18.90
CA ALA A 68 -3.51 -7.04 -18.41
C ALA A 68 -4.46 -7.43 -19.53
N LEU A 69 -4.81 -6.50 -20.43
CA LEU A 69 -5.64 -6.75 -21.61
C LEU A 69 -5.07 -7.84 -22.52
N ARG A 70 -3.75 -7.85 -22.73
CA ARG A 70 -3.08 -8.89 -23.51
C ARG A 70 -3.23 -10.26 -22.86
N LEU A 71 -3.03 -10.35 -21.54
CA LEU A 71 -3.12 -11.61 -20.80
C LEU A 71 -4.57 -12.12 -20.74
N PHE A 72 -5.55 -11.24 -20.52
CA PHE A 72 -6.97 -11.57 -20.60
C PHE A 72 -7.35 -12.09 -21.98
N GLY A 73 -6.85 -11.46 -23.04
CA GLY A 73 -7.05 -11.93 -24.41
C GLY A 73 -6.42 -13.29 -24.70
N LEU A 74 -5.35 -13.68 -23.99
CA LEU A 74 -4.79 -15.04 -24.07
C LEU A 74 -5.72 -16.06 -23.39
N LEU A 75 -6.22 -15.76 -22.19
CA LEU A 75 -7.18 -16.62 -21.48
C LEU A 75 -8.47 -16.81 -22.28
N ASP A 76 -9.01 -15.73 -22.85
CA ASP A 76 -10.21 -15.78 -23.70
C ASP A 76 -9.99 -16.63 -24.97
N ARG A 77 -8.80 -16.54 -25.57
CA ARG A 77 -8.44 -17.33 -26.76
C ARG A 77 -8.30 -18.81 -26.43
N ASP A 78 -7.71 -19.11 -25.27
CA ASP A 78 -7.55 -20.46 -24.75
C ASP A 78 -8.86 -21.04 -24.20
N ARG A 79 -9.96 -20.26 -24.24
CA ARG A 79 -11.30 -20.60 -23.75
C ARG A 79 -11.32 -20.96 -22.26
N ILE A 80 -10.45 -20.30 -21.48
CA ILE A 80 -10.44 -20.41 -20.03
C ILE A 80 -11.35 -19.32 -19.49
N TRP A 81 -12.52 -19.74 -19.00
CA TRP A 81 -13.54 -18.82 -18.50
C TRP A 81 -13.25 -18.47 -17.04
N CYS A 82 -13.25 -17.17 -16.75
CA CYS A 82 -13.04 -16.67 -15.41
C CYS A 82 -13.99 -15.51 -15.14
N HIS A 83 -14.28 -15.29 -13.88
CA HIS A 83 -14.92 -14.11 -13.36
C HIS A 83 -13.88 -13.13 -12.83
N LEU A 84 -14.03 -11.86 -13.18
CA LEU A 84 -13.21 -10.77 -12.67
C LEU A 84 -14.04 -9.96 -11.67
N GLU A 85 -13.44 -9.61 -10.55
CA GLU A 85 -14.01 -8.75 -9.52
C GLU A 85 -13.03 -7.64 -9.18
N GLN A 86 -13.55 -6.44 -8.95
CA GLN A 86 -12.79 -5.29 -8.49
C GLN A 86 -13.01 -5.11 -6.99
N SER A 87 -11.92 -5.10 -6.22
CA SER A 87 -11.99 -4.91 -4.76
C SER A 87 -11.58 -3.50 -4.32
N ASN A 88 -10.68 -2.86 -5.06
CA ASN A 88 -10.23 -1.50 -4.75
C ASN A 88 -9.75 -0.80 -6.02
N VAL A 89 -10.08 0.48 -6.17
CA VAL A 89 -9.53 1.36 -7.21
C VAL A 89 -8.92 2.56 -6.50
N ARG A 90 -7.61 2.71 -6.67
CA ARG A 90 -6.84 3.85 -6.19
C ARG A 90 -6.77 4.87 -7.30
N THR A 91 -7.27 6.07 -7.03
CA THR A 91 -7.06 7.20 -7.90
C THR A 91 -5.70 7.83 -7.67
N ARG A 92 -5.15 8.43 -8.72
CA ARG A 92 -4.22 9.54 -8.58
C ARG A 92 -4.96 10.49 -7.67
N VAL A 93 -4.50 10.62 -6.44
CA VAL A 93 -4.74 11.87 -5.74
C VAL A 93 -4.08 12.86 -6.68
N ALA A 94 -4.90 13.62 -7.42
CA ALA A 94 -4.40 14.77 -8.14
C ALA A 94 -3.44 15.41 -7.15
N THR A 95 -2.17 15.57 -7.55
CA THR A 95 -1.33 16.54 -6.87
C THR A 95 -2.14 17.80 -6.96
N ALA A 96 -2.92 18.05 -5.90
CA ALA A 96 -3.40 19.35 -5.56
C ALA A 96 -2.16 20.21 -5.73
N PRO A 97 -2.27 21.40 -6.36
CA PRO A 97 -1.13 22.30 -6.44
C PRO A 97 -0.44 22.25 -5.10
N GLU A 98 0.89 22.06 -5.11
CA GLU A 98 1.71 21.75 -3.93
C GLU A 98 1.47 22.71 -2.75
N ASP A 99 0.71 23.78 -2.98
CA ASP A 99 0.21 24.79 -2.05
C ASP A 99 -1.11 24.49 -1.29
N ALA A 100 -2.00 23.58 -1.73
CA ALA A 100 -3.32 23.43 -1.07
C ALA A 100 -3.32 22.49 0.15
N GLY A 101 -2.27 21.67 0.32
CA GLY A 101 -2.00 20.92 1.55
C GLY A 101 -1.08 21.65 2.53
N ASN A 102 -0.59 22.84 2.17
CA ASN A 102 0.31 23.65 2.98
C ASN A 102 -0.42 24.56 3.97
N ALA A 103 -1.76 24.61 3.92
CA ALA A 103 -2.56 25.51 4.75
C ALA A 103 -2.83 25.00 6.18
N SER A 104 -2.30 23.83 6.59
CA SER A 104 -2.22 23.46 8.01
C SER A 104 -1.16 22.42 8.40
N ARG A 105 -0.11 22.18 7.59
CA ARG A 105 1.08 21.47 8.10
C ARG A 105 1.71 22.38 9.13
N GLN A 106 1.27 22.20 10.38
CA GLN A 106 1.77 22.94 11.52
C GLN A 106 3.29 22.89 11.45
N THR A 107 3.90 24.07 11.60
CA THR A 107 5.31 24.31 11.90
C THR A 107 5.66 23.68 13.25
N GLY A 108 5.47 22.36 13.36
CA GLY A 108 5.68 21.54 14.53
C GLY A 108 6.76 20.50 14.25
N SER A 109 7.35 20.01 15.33
CA SER A 109 8.33 18.94 15.27
C SER A 109 7.72 17.64 14.72
N VAL A 110 8.54 16.78 14.12
CA VAL A 110 8.13 15.44 13.68
C VAL A 110 7.57 14.67 14.88
N ALA A 111 8.21 14.78 16.05
CA ALA A 111 7.70 14.17 17.27
C ALA A 111 6.34 14.72 17.70
N GLY A 112 6.09 16.03 17.50
CA GLY A 112 4.79 16.64 17.76
C GLY A 112 3.70 16.12 16.82
N SER A 113 4.02 15.96 15.52
CA SER A 113 3.09 15.37 14.55
C SER A 113 2.74 13.91 14.89
N TRP A 114 3.70 13.15 15.44
CA TRP A 114 3.48 11.80 15.92
C TRP A 114 2.52 11.75 17.11
N ASP A 115 2.72 12.59 18.12
CA ASP A 115 1.83 12.66 19.27
C ASP A 115 0.40 13.05 18.85
N ALA A 116 0.28 14.02 17.92
CA ALA A 116 -1.00 14.44 17.37
C ALA A 116 -1.70 13.31 16.58
N ALA A 117 -0.94 12.48 15.86
CA ALA A 117 -1.47 11.34 15.12
C ALA A 117 -1.95 10.20 16.03
N LEU A 118 -1.34 10.03 17.21
CA LEU A 118 -1.75 9.02 18.19
C LEU A 118 -2.92 9.46 19.07
N ALA A 119 -3.04 10.77 19.35
CA ALA A 119 -4.05 11.32 20.26
C ALA A 119 -5.52 10.90 19.97
N PRO A 120 -6.00 10.83 18.71
CA PRO A 120 -7.38 10.47 18.43
C PRO A 120 -7.63 8.95 18.36
N LEU A 121 -6.60 8.12 18.54
CA LEU A 121 -6.74 6.66 18.39
C LEU A 121 -7.55 6.05 19.54
N PRO A 122 -8.34 5.00 19.28
CA PRO A 122 -9.11 4.31 20.32
C PRO A 122 -8.15 3.60 21.29
N SER A 123 -8.48 3.54 22.59
CA SER A 123 -7.55 3.02 23.61
C SER A 123 -7.17 1.54 23.46
N ASP A 124 -7.82 0.81 22.56
CA ASP A 124 -7.67 -0.61 22.26
C ASP A 124 -6.93 -0.89 20.93
N TRP A 125 -6.36 0.13 20.28
CA TRP A 125 -5.57 -0.08 19.07
C TRP A 125 -4.37 -1.00 19.36
N THR A 126 -4.02 -1.84 18.38
CA THR A 126 -3.02 -2.91 18.50
C THR A 126 -1.88 -2.73 17.51
N ASP A 127 -2.20 -2.52 16.24
CA ASP A 127 -1.23 -2.35 15.17
C ASP A 127 -1.55 -1.11 14.33
N LEU A 128 -0.50 -0.38 13.95
CA LEU A 128 -0.57 0.77 13.06
C LEU A 128 0.33 0.56 11.85
N LEU A 129 -0.18 0.95 10.70
CA LEU A 129 0.65 1.26 9.54
C LEU A 129 0.83 2.78 9.50
N CYS A 130 2.08 3.23 9.53
CA CYS A 130 2.43 4.64 9.62
C CYS A 130 3.26 5.08 8.42
N GLU A 131 3.23 6.39 8.16
CA GLU A 131 4.07 7.06 7.17
C GLU A 131 4.87 8.17 7.88
N LEU A 132 6.14 8.31 7.52
CA LEU A 132 6.99 9.46 7.83
C LEU A 132 7.30 10.14 6.50
N ALA A 133 6.73 11.32 6.28
CA ALA A 133 7.08 12.21 5.18
C ALA A 133 8.24 13.12 5.58
N ILE A 134 9.11 13.43 4.63
CA ILE A 134 10.26 14.32 4.80
C ILE A 134 10.36 15.26 3.62
N ASP A 135 10.74 16.50 3.90
CA ASP A 135 10.64 17.59 2.93
C ASP A 135 11.84 17.68 1.98
N SER A 136 12.95 16.99 2.31
CA SER A 136 14.17 17.01 1.50
C SER A 136 14.59 15.62 1.05
N SER A 137 14.73 15.46 -0.26
CA SER A 137 15.25 14.24 -0.87
C SER A 137 16.72 13.97 -0.54
N THR A 138 17.50 15.00 -0.22
CA THR A 138 18.93 14.87 0.13
C THR A 138 19.12 14.29 1.54
N LEU A 139 18.09 14.34 2.38
CA LEU A 139 18.13 13.85 3.76
C LEU A 139 17.61 12.42 3.89
N LEU A 140 17.14 11.80 2.80
CA LEU A 140 16.57 10.44 2.82
C LEU A 140 17.47 9.42 3.52
N ASP A 141 18.75 9.36 3.17
CA ASP A 141 19.67 8.38 3.75
C ASP A 141 19.95 8.67 5.24
N ARG A 142 20.01 9.95 5.61
CA ARG A 142 20.20 10.37 7.00
C ARG A 142 18.97 10.04 7.85
N THR A 143 17.78 10.35 7.34
CA THR A 143 16.52 9.98 7.99
C THR A 143 16.41 8.46 8.13
N ALA A 144 16.73 7.69 7.09
CA ALA A 144 16.71 6.23 7.17
C ALA A 144 17.64 5.69 8.27
N LEU A 145 18.83 6.28 8.42
CA LEU A 145 19.78 5.90 9.47
C LEU A 145 19.25 6.22 10.88
N LEU A 146 18.72 7.43 11.10
CA LEU A 146 18.19 7.86 12.40
C LEU A 146 16.92 7.10 12.79
N CYS A 147 16.14 6.69 11.79
CA CYS A 147 14.93 5.90 11.93
C CYS A 147 15.13 4.41 11.71
N ALA A 148 16.38 3.92 11.62
CA ALA A 148 16.66 2.49 11.43
C ALA A 148 15.96 1.58 12.45
N PRO A 149 15.80 1.95 13.74
CA PRO A 149 15.05 1.15 14.71
C PRO A 149 13.57 0.95 14.38
N LEU A 150 12.98 1.78 13.49
CA LEU A 150 11.60 1.63 13.04
C LEU A 150 11.45 0.55 11.96
N ASN A 151 12.56 0.04 11.44
CA ASN A 151 12.62 -0.79 10.25
C ASN A 151 11.80 -0.21 9.07
N PRO A 152 12.05 1.05 8.68
CA PRO A 152 11.24 1.71 7.66
C PRO A 152 11.51 1.12 6.29
N THR A 153 10.45 1.01 5.48
CA THR A 153 10.53 0.67 4.07
C THR A 153 10.21 1.91 3.24
N ARG A 154 10.88 2.05 2.10
CA ARG A 154 10.51 3.03 1.07
C ARG A 154 10.08 2.31 -0.20
N SER A 155 9.00 2.79 -0.81
CA SER A 155 8.55 2.32 -2.12
C SER A 155 8.19 3.51 -3.00
N GLY A 156 8.49 3.41 -4.30
CA GLY A 156 8.22 4.47 -5.27
C GLY A 156 9.14 5.71 -5.15
N SER A 157 8.70 6.80 -5.76
CA SER A 157 9.43 8.08 -5.87
C SER A 157 9.08 9.10 -4.79
N ARG A 158 8.11 8.81 -3.91
CA ARG A 158 7.70 9.73 -2.84
C ARG A 158 8.77 9.81 -1.74
N LEU A 159 8.90 10.98 -1.12
CA LEU A 159 9.83 11.24 0.00
C LEU A 159 9.22 10.77 1.32
N VAL A 160 8.88 9.49 1.38
CA VAL A 160 8.14 8.91 2.50
C VAL A 160 8.72 7.57 2.92
N PHE A 161 8.69 7.29 4.21
CA PHE A 161 9.00 6.00 4.79
C PHE A 161 7.75 5.39 5.40
N THR A 162 7.47 4.13 5.11
CA THR A 162 6.39 3.38 5.75
C THR A 162 6.96 2.43 6.79
N PHE A 163 6.33 2.37 7.96
CA PHE A 163 6.78 1.51 9.05
C PHE A 163 5.58 1.03 9.87
N ARG A 164 5.83 -0.01 10.69
CA ARG A 164 4.83 -0.57 11.61
C ARG A 164 5.04 -0.03 13.01
N CYS A 165 3.95 0.26 13.69
CA CYS A 165 3.96 0.56 15.12
C CYS A 165 3.01 -0.40 15.84
N SER A 166 3.49 -1.03 16.90
CA SER A 166 2.71 -1.95 17.73
C SER A 166 2.43 -1.32 19.08
N GLY A 167 1.20 -1.47 19.56
CA GLY A 167 0.75 -0.92 20.84
C GLY A 167 1.24 -1.75 22.01
N ARG A 168 0.34 -2.56 22.59
CA ARG A 168 0.64 -3.38 23.78
C ARG A 168 1.45 -4.65 23.45
N SER A 169 1.26 -5.20 22.27
CA SER A 169 1.91 -6.43 21.80
C SER A 169 1.91 -6.43 20.27
N GLY A 170 2.77 -7.25 19.64
CA GLY A 170 2.83 -7.37 18.18
C GLY A 170 4.19 -7.01 17.59
N TYR A 171 4.21 -6.83 16.27
CA TYR A 171 5.41 -6.60 15.47
C TYR A 171 5.46 -5.16 14.95
N GLY A 172 6.52 -4.45 15.32
CA GLY A 172 6.75 -3.06 14.92
C GLY A 172 7.53 -2.30 15.98
N ALA A 173 7.76 -1.02 15.73
CA ALA A 173 8.29 -0.13 16.76
C ALA A 173 7.23 0.14 17.83
N SER A 174 7.64 0.33 19.08
CA SER A 174 6.74 0.90 20.09
C SER A 174 6.50 2.40 19.82
N PRO A 175 5.39 2.98 20.31
CA PRO A 175 5.14 4.43 20.20
C PRO A 175 6.26 5.29 20.75
N SER A 176 6.85 4.86 21.87
CA SER A 176 7.99 5.54 22.49
C SER A 176 9.28 5.39 21.69
N MET A 177 9.48 4.28 20.98
CA MET A 177 10.61 4.10 20.07
C MET A 177 10.47 5.00 18.83
N ALA A 178 9.27 5.02 18.23
CA ALA A 178 8.93 5.92 17.14
C ALA A 178 9.19 7.38 17.52
N ARG A 179 8.64 7.82 18.65
CA ARG A 179 8.84 9.17 19.17
C ARG A 179 10.32 9.54 19.34
N ARG A 180 11.14 8.67 19.95
CA ARG A 180 12.59 8.92 20.11
C ARG A 180 13.35 8.99 18.79
N CYS A 181 12.91 8.28 17.77
CA CYS A 181 13.52 8.43 16.44
C CYS A 181 13.16 9.78 15.83
N PHE A 182 11.93 10.25 16.01
CA PHE A 182 11.50 11.56 15.53
C PHE A 182 12.15 12.73 16.28
N GLU A 183 12.33 12.62 17.60
CA GLU A 183 13.11 13.59 18.38
C GLU A 183 14.54 13.75 17.82
N ARG A 184 15.18 12.66 17.38
CA ARG A 184 16.51 12.75 16.73
C ARG A 184 16.46 13.45 15.37
N LEU A 185 15.38 13.30 14.62
CA LEU A 185 15.19 14.07 13.38
C LEU A 185 15.06 15.55 13.72
N ASP A 186 14.26 15.87 14.73
CA ASP A 186 14.04 17.23 15.21
C ASP A 186 15.35 17.88 15.71
N ASP A 187 16.15 17.15 16.49
CA ASP A 187 17.46 17.59 16.98
C ASP A 187 18.45 17.88 15.84
N GLU A 188 18.33 17.18 14.70
CA GLU A 188 19.13 17.41 13.50
C GLU A 188 18.49 18.43 12.53
N GLY A 189 17.34 19.01 12.89
CA GLY A 189 16.62 19.97 12.05
C GLY A 189 16.05 19.35 10.78
N ILE A 190 15.82 18.04 10.75
CA ILE A 190 15.21 17.33 9.62
C ILE A 190 13.69 17.54 9.69
N VAL A 191 13.18 18.34 8.76
CA VAL A 191 11.75 18.68 8.69
C VAL A 191 10.95 17.56 8.02
N GLY A 192 9.82 17.22 8.62
CA GLY A 192 8.92 16.20 8.14
C GLY A 192 7.67 16.08 9.02
N ALA A 193 6.86 15.06 8.73
CA ALA A 193 5.66 14.75 9.53
C ALA A 193 5.38 13.25 9.54
N ALA A 194 5.00 12.74 10.71
CA ALA A 194 4.53 11.38 10.90
C ALA A 194 2.99 11.34 10.90
N CYS A 195 2.40 10.35 10.25
CA CYS A 195 0.96 10.11 10.28
C CYS A 195 0.64 8.62 10.36
N VAL A 196 -0.58 8.33 10.83
CA VAL A 196 -1.15 6.98 10.86
C VAL A 196 -1.98 6.79 9.58
N LEU A 197 -1.61 5.80 8.77
CA LEU A 197 -2.32 5.45 7.54
C LEU A 197 -3.49 4.51 7.82
N ARG A 198 -3.26 3.49 8.66
CA ARG A 198 -4.28 2.53 9.07
C ARG A 198 -4.09 2.12 10.53
N VAL A 199 -5.20 1.73 11.14
CA VAL A 199 -5.31 1.27 12.52
C VAL A 199 -6.00 -0.09 12.52
N LEU A 200 -5.46 -1.02 13.30
CA LEU A 200 -6.17 -2.23 13.72
C LEU A 200 -6.39 -2.17 15.22
N SER A 201 -7.57 -2.61 15.66
CA SER A 201 -7.94 -2.83 17.05
C SER A 201 -8.31 -4.29 17.23
N ASP A 202 -8.15 -4.80 18.45
CA ASP A 202 -8.62 -6.13 18.85
C ASP A 202 -8.11 -7.28 17.95
N THR A 203 -6.83 -7.23 17.57
CA THR A 203 -6.18 -8.33 16.83
C THR A 203 -5.30 -9.17 17.73
N ASP A 204 -5.50 -10.48 17.68
CA ASP A 204 -4.63 -11.46 18.29
C ASP A 204 -3.57 -11.96 17.30
N ASN A 205 -2.34 -12.09 17.79
CA ASN A 205 -1.27 -12.73 17.02
C ASN A 205 -1.49 -14.25 17.00
N VAL A 206 -1.14 -14.90 15.88
CA VAL A 206 -1.06 -16.35 15.80
C VAL A 206 0.42 -16.73 15.90
N ASP A 207 0.80 -17.38 16.99
CA ASP A 207 2.21 -17.64 17.36
C ASP A 207 3.06 -16.35 17.34
N THR A 208 4.05 -16.29 16.45
CA THR A 208 4.95 -15.15 16.21
C THR A 208 4.49 -14.31 15.01
N GLN A 209 3.27 -14.49 14.53
CA GLN A 209 2.77 -13.79 13.34
C GLN A 209 1.67 -12.82 13.76
N GLY A 210 1.98 -11.53 13.65
CA GLY A 210 0.99 -10.47 13.75
C GLY A 210 0.39 -10.08 12.40
N PRO A 211 -0.45 -9.04 12.37
CA PRO A 211 -1.08 -8.57 11.14
C PRO A 211 -0.08 -8.33 10.01
N VAL A 212 -0.46 -8.71 8.79
CA VAL A 212 0.35 -8.53 7.57
C VAL A 212 -0.14 -7.31 6.81
N TRP A 213 0.77 -6.37 6.57
CA TRP A 213 0.47 -5.17 5.80
C TRP A 213 0.97 -5.32 4.36
N LEU A 214 0.06 -5.16 3.40
CA LEU A 214 0.41 -5.10 1.97
C LEU A 214 0.46 -3.64 1.51
N VAL A 215 1.64 -3.16 1.17
CA VAL A 215 1.90 -1.79 0.71
C VAL A 215 2.60 -1.83 -0.64
N GLY A 216 1.95 -1.33 -1.70
CA GLY A 216 2.53 -1.30 -3.05
C GLY A 216 2.98 -2.68 -3.55
N GLY A 217 2.16 -3.71 -3.31
CA GLY A 217 2.45 -5.09 -3.69
C GLY A 217 3.49 -5.82 -2.83
N LYS A 218 4.02 -5.19 -1.76
CA LYS A 218 5.02 -5.80 -0.86
C LYS A 218 4.47 -5.98 0.56
N THR A 219 4.91 -7.05 1.21
CA THR A 219 4.66 -7.28 2.64
C THR A 219 5.59 -6.43 3.49
N LEU A 220 5.03 -5.83 4.55
CA LEU A 220 5.73 -5.01 5.53
C LEU A 220 5.56 -5.56 6.95
#